data_AF-A0A1H3WJZ4-F1
#
_entry.id   AF-A0A1H3WJZ4-F1
#
_cell.length_a   1.000
_cell.length_b   1.000
_cell.length_c   1.000
_cell.angle_alpha   90.00
_cell.angle_beta   90.00
_cell.angle_gamma   90.00
#
_symmetry.space_group_name_H-M   'P 1'
#
loop_
_entity.id
_entity.type
_entity.pdbx_description
1 polymer ?
#
loop_
_entity_poly.entity_id
_entity_poly.type
_entity_poly.pdbx_seq_one_letter_code
_entity_poly.pdbx_strand_id
1 'polypeptide(L)'
;MKKKIYLSLLSLVIVASLSACAGTSTLEAGSDSSKNTTSTTTTASDTSTTSSSGTVEYNVLEIKDDWTTKASITFSEGDMSIDGSGCSNEDGVLYITEGGTYTLSGSSQKASILINTDESVKLILNGVELTSEKGPVIYASQVKNLYIEMAEGTTNTLTDSDTYETDSSTGEEIGKGVISSEDDLIILGDGTLNINGNHKHGISCDDELYIESGTINITSNGTDGINANDLVCVDGGTITINAVSDGIEVEKLLVINAGTLCVTSQNEGIESKDSICINDGDITIESSDDGINAGYYIEINGGKVNVTSQNNDGIDCNGGYDGCITINDGEINVTGADSPECGLDADESSIIINGGKVTATGGSNSNIIENGGENNITSTGAEGDFQGGMGKGGPRGNSDFNPDNLPEDFDPENMPQGQKPQGEPPQKNDLQN
;
A
#
# COMPACT_ATOMS: atom_id res chain seq x y z
N MET A 1 11.21 16.68 21.22
CA MET A 1 12.25 17.73 21.37
C MET A 1 12.78 18.01 19.98
N LYS A 2 12.75 19.25 19.53
CA LYS A 2 13.03 19.66 18.14
C LYS A 2 14.48 19.33 17.76
N LYS A 3 14.68 18.50 16.74
CA LYS A 3 15.96 18.44 16.03
C LYS A 3 15.85 19.39 14.85
N LYS A 4 16.64 20.46 14.88
CA LYS A 4 16.93 21.22 13.67
C LYS A 4 17.86 20.33 12.85
N ILE A 5 17.40 19.88 11.68
CA ILE A 5 18.24 19.17 10.73
C ILE A 5 19.22 20.22 10.18
N TYR A 6 20.49 20.11 10.58
CA TYR A 6 21.57 20.91 10.01
C TYR A 6 22.22 20.06 8.92
N LEU A 7 21.90 20.34 7.65
CA LEU A 7 22.66 19.83 6.51
C LEU A 7 24.06 20.47 6.57
N SER A 8 25.02 19.74 7.14
CA SER A 8 26.42 20.15 7.23
C SER A 8 27.16 19.66 5.99
N LEU A 9 27.38 20.55 5.00
CA LEU A 9 28.38 20.34 3.95
C LEU A 9 29.78 20.38 4.56
N LEU A 10 30.28 19.27 5.10
CA LEU A 10 31.63 19.18 5.62
C LEU A 10 32.59 18.58 4.59
N SER A 11 33.45 19.45 4.08
CA SER A 11 34.65 19.12 3.31
C SER A 11 35.55 18.11 4.04
N LEU A 12 35.91 17.06 3.31
CA LEU A 12 36.80 15.96 3.66
C LEU A 12 38.12 16.41 4.34
N VAL A 13 38.35 16.00 5.60
CA VAL A 13 39.70 15.92 6.19
C VAL A 13 39.84 14.59 6.95
N ILE A 14 40.83 13.81 6.50
CA ILE A 14 41.28 12.51 7.01
C ILE A 14 42.06 12.71 8.33
N VAL A 15 41.94 11.77 9.30
CA VAL A 15 43.04 11.04 10.00
C VAL A 15 42.58 10.41 11.35
N ALA A 16 42.63 9.07 11.34
CA ALA A 16 43.14 8.09 12.33
C ALA A 16 42.64 7.94 13.79
N SER A 17 42.14 6.71 14.02
CA SER A 17 42.47 5.72 15.08
C SER A 17 42.20 6.02 16.56
N LEU A 18 41.51 5.10 17.25
CA LEU A 18 42.07 4.25 18.32
C LEU A 18 41.01 3.31 18.95
N SER A 19 41.44 2.08 19.20
CA SER A 19 40.76 0.94 19.82
C SER A 19 40.29 1.16 21.27
N ALA A 20 39.24 0.46 21.71
CA ALA A 20 39.19 -0.20 23.03
C ALA A 20 38.07 -1.26 23.13
N CYS A 21 38.42 -2.39 23.74
CA CYS A 21 37.67 -3.64 23.85
C CYS A 21 36.65 -3.69 25.01
N ALA A 22 35.65 -4.54 24.80
CA ALA A 22 35.15 -5.63 25.66
C ALA A 22 34.57 -5.35 27.06
N GLY A 23 33.43 -6.02 27.32
CA GLY A 23 32.89 -6.26 28.65
C GLY A 23 31.58 -7.06 28.62
N THR A 24 31.67 -8.36 28.36
CA THR A 24 30.60 -9.36 28.50
C THR A 24 30.41 -9.75 29.98
N SER A 25 29.16 -9.89 30.43
CA SER A 25 28.80 -10.92 31.42
C SER A 25 27.31 -11.25 31.39
N THR A 26 27.08 -12.55 31.39
CA THR A 26 25.88 -13.38 31.20
C THR A 26 25.00 -13.55 32.45
N LEU A 27 23.70 -13.80 32.18
CA LEU A 27 22.77 -14.80 32.76
C LEU A 27 22.50 -14.82 34.28
N GLU A 28 21.22 -14.80 34.67
CA GLU A 28 20.50 -16.06 34.95
C GLU A 28 18.99 -15.88 35.07
N ALA A 29 18.29 -16.96 34.69
CA ALA A 29 16.86 -17.16 34.70
C ALA A 29 16.35 -17.68 36.06
N GLY A 30 15.05 -17.50 36.30
CA GLY A 30 14.33 -18.16 37.38
C GLY A 30 12.88 -18.43 36.97
N SER A 31 12.58 -19.72 36.69
CA SER A 31 11.23 -20.30 36.65
C SER A 31 10.65 -20.35 38.09
N ASP A 32 9.41 -20.72 38.43
CA ASP A 32 8.28 -21.47 37.85
C ASP A 32 7.09 -21.27 38.83
N SER A 33 5.89 -21.62 38.36
CA SER A 33 4.81 -22.28 39.11
C SER A 33 3.52 -21.50 39.42
N SER A 34 2.59 -21.62 38.47
CA SER A 34 1.34 -22.41 38.54
C SER A 34 0.18 -22.10 39.52
N LYS A 35 -1.00 -22.13 38.88
CA LYS A 35 -2.36 -22.53 39.33
C LYS A 35 -3.16 -21.58 40.24
N ASN A 36 -4.30 -21.11 39.72
CA ASN A 36 -5.59 -21.66 40.16
C ASN A 36 -6.73 -21.37 39.15
N THR A 37 -7.46 -22.42 38.78
CA THR A 37 -8.70 -22.41 38.01
C THR A 37 -9.88 -22.11 38.93
N THR A 38 -10.83 -21.26 38.51
CA THR A 38 -12.18 -21.24 39.10
C THR A 38 -13.19 -20.84 38.02
N SER A 39 -13.93 -21.83 37.53
CA SER A 39 -15.11 -21.66 36.68
C SER A 39 -16.22 -20.99 37.49
N THR A 40 -16.82 -19.94 36.91
CA THR A 40 -18.06 -19.34 37.42
C THR A 40 -19.05 -19.31 36.27
N THR A 41 -20.11 -20.11 36.39
CA THR A 41 -21.22 -20.17 35.45
C THR A 41 -22.21 -19.06 35.79
N THR A 42 -22.44 -18.14 34.85
CA THR A 42 -23.52 -17.14 34.95
C THR A 42 -24.33 -17.10 33.67
N THR A 43 -25.62 -17.41 33.81
CA THR A 43 -26.69 -17.33 32.82
C THR A 43 -27.01 -15.87 32.48
N ALA A 44 -27.05 -15.53 31.20
CA ALA A 44 -27.61 -14.27 30.67
C ALA A 44 -28.44 -14.63 29.41
N SER A 45 -29.78 -14.62 29.47
CA SER A 45 -30.70 -13.49 29.18
C SER A 45 -30.57 -12.94 27.76
N ASP A 46 -31.52 -13.36 26.92
CA ASP A 46 -31.82 -12.88 25.57
C ASP A 46 -31.71 -11.36 25.48
N THR A 47 -30.74 -10.89 24.69
CA THR A 47 -30.69 -9.53 24.17
C THR A 47 -30.37 -9.65 22.68
N SER A 48 -31.33 -9.27 21.85
CA SER A 48 -31.20 -9.19 20.40
C SER A 48 -30.12 -8.15 20.04
N THR A 49 -28.94 -8.62 19.67
CA THR A 49 -27.87 -7.82 19.07
C THR A 49 -28.07 -7.78 17.56
N THR A 50 -28.22 -6.57 17.04
CA THR A 50 -28.18 -6.24 15.62
C THR A 50 -26.75 -6.49 15.12
N SER A 51 -26.56 -7.46 14.22
CA SER A 51 -25.25 -7.80 13.65
C SER A 51 -24.71 -6.66 12.76
N SER A 52 -23.49 -6.21 13.04
CA SER A 52 -22.69 -5.35 12.16
C SER A 52 -21.77 -6.23 11.31
N SER A 53 -21.81 -6.04 9.99
CA SER A 53 -20.92 -6.64 9.00
C SER A 53 -19.47 -6.20 9.27
N GLY A 54 -18.52 -7.13 9.36
CA GLY A 54 -17.10 -6.81 9.55
C GLY A 54 -16.50 -6.25 8.27
N THR A 55 -16.41 -4.93 8.17
CA THR A 55 -15.49 -4.23 7.25
C THR A 55 -14.15 -4.09 7.94
N VAL A 56 -13.03 -4.27 7.24
CA VAL A 56 -11.71 -3.86 7.75
C VAL A 56 -11.80 -2.37 8.11
N GLU A 57 -11.72 -2.05 9.40
CA GLU A 57 -11.80 -0.67 9.88
C GLU A 57 -10.44 -0.01 9.68
N TYR A 58 -10.41 1.02 8.85
CA TYR A 58 -9.29 1.95 8.72
C TYR A 58 -9.82 3.38 8.75
N ASN A 59 -8.92 4.34 8.98
CA ASN A 59 -9.30 5.74 8.97
C ASN A 59 -9.65 6.14 7.54
N VAL A 60 -10.90 6.48 7.28
CA VAL A 60 -11.27 7.10 6.00
C VAL A 60 -10.82 8.55 6.05
N LEU A 61 -10.05 8.97 5.05
CA LEU A 61 -9.51 10.32 4.98
C LEU A 61 -10.62 11.36 4.84
N GLU A 62 -10.62 12.35 5.75
CA GLU A 62 -11.38 13.59 5.55
C GLU A 62 -10.48 14.63 4.88
N ILE A 63 -10.70 14.86 3.58
CA ILE A 63 -9.92 15.83 2.80
C ILE A 63 -10.12 17.24 3.36
N LYS A 64 -9.01 17.86 3.78
CA LYS A 64 -8.98 19.28 4.14
C LYS A 64 -9.20 20.17 2.92
N ASP A 65 -10.20 21.05 2.96
CA ASP A 65 -10.53 22.00 1.89
C ASP A 65 -10.35 23.48 2.29
N ASP A 66 -10.21 23.78 3.58
CA ASP A 66 -10.06 25.13 4.12
C ASP A 66 -8.58 25.54 4.25
N TRP A 67 -8.06 26.18 3.20
CA TRP A 67 -6.64 26.47 3.08
C TRP A 67 -6.30 27.97 3.11
N THR A 68 -5.15 28.30 3.73
CA THR A 68 -4.51 29.62 3.62
C THR A 68 -3.38 29.56 2.61
N THR A 69 -3.43 30.40 1.57
CA THR A 69 -2.33 30.55 0.60
C THR A 69 -1.13 31.24 1.22
N LYS A 70 0.06 30.64 1.07
CA LYS A 70 1.31 31.13 1.67
C LYS A 70 2.26 31.73 0.65
N ALA A 71 2.57 31.00 -0.43
CA ALA A 71 3.51 31.46 -1.43
C ALA A 71 3.32 30.81 -2.81
N SER A 72 3.80 31.49 -3.84
CA SER A 72 4.09 30.93 -5.16
C SER A 72 5.60 30.82 -5.33
N ILE A 73 6.07 29.67 -5.79
CA ILE A 73 7.49 29.37 -6.02
C ILE A 73 7.69 29.01 -7.49
N THR A 74 8.63 29.69 -8.13
CA THR A 74 9.05 29.40 -9.50
C THR A 74 10.51 28.96 -9.50
N PHE A 75 10.73 27.69 -9.80
CA PHE A 75 12.05 27.08 -9.95
C PHE A 75 12.65 27.48 -11.30
N SER A 76 13.96 27.71 -11.28
CA SER A 76 14.79 28.00 -12.44
C SER A 76 16.14 27.31 -12.30
N GLU A 77 16.95 27.30 -13.36
CA GLU A 77 18.25 26.63 -13.34
C GLU A 77 19.19 27.21 -12.27
N GLY A 78 19.33 26.49 -11.15
CA GLY A 78 20.19 26.86 -10.03
C GLY A 78 19.65 27.95 -9.10
N ASP A 79 18.38 28.35 -9.22
CA ASP A 79 17.74 29.36 -8.35
C ASP A 79 16.22 29.17 -8.26
N MET A 80 15.56 29.84 -7.32
CA MET A 80 14.09 29.89 -7.22
C MET A 80 13.62 31.27 -6.76
N SER A 81 12.50 31.72 -7.34
CA SER A 81 11.80 32.93 -6.90
C SER A 81 10.65 32.56 -5.97
N ILE A 82 10.58 33.25 -4.83
CA ILE A 82 9.50 33.09 -3.84
C ILE A 82 8.71 34.39 -3.77
N ASP A 83 7.41 34.32 -4.07
CA ASP A 83 6.44 35.37 -3.82
C ASP A 83 5.47 34.93 -2.71
N GLY A 84 5.75 35.38 -1.48
CA GLY A 84 4.95 35.03 -0.31
C GLY A 84 5.76 34.88 0.98
N SER A 85 5.26 34.02 1.87
CA SER A 85 5.83 33.79 3.21
C SER A 85 5.73 32.32 3.61
N GLY A 86 6.26 31.96 4.78
CA GLY A 86 6.22 30.60 5.32
C GLY A 86 7.26 29.63 4.72
N CYS A 87 8.11 30.12 3.81
CA CYS A 87 9.22 29.37 3.25
C CYS A 87 10.44 30.24 2.94
N SER A 88 11.59 29.60 2.74
CA SER A 88 12.86 30.23 2.35
C SER A 88 13.67 29.34 1.40
N ASN A 89 14.52 29.95 0.58
CA ASN A 89 15.52 29.24 -0.23
C ASN A 89 16.88 29.33 0.47
N GLU A 90 17.51 28.20 0.76
CA GLU A 90 18.92 28.16 1.13
C GLU A 90 19.64 27.15 0.23
N ASP A 91 20.57 27.64 -0.60
CA ASP A 91 21.41 26.85 -1.50
C ASP A 91 20.65 25.84 -2.40
N GLY A 92 19.48 26.23 -2.91
CA GLY A 92 18.67 25.38 -3.81
C GLY A 92 17.69 24.46 -3.09
N VAL A 93 17.62 24.54 -1.76
CA VAL A 93 16.64 23.84 -0.93
C VAL A 93 15.52 24.81 -0.53
N LEU A 94 14.28 24.45 -0.88
CA LEU A 94 13.09 25.16 -0.42
C LEU A 94 12.69 24.62 0.96
N TYR A 95 12.90 25.42 2.00
CA TYR A 95 12.48 25.12 3.37
C TYR A 95 11.07 25.66 3.60
N ILE A 96 10.13 24.78 3.92
CA ILE A 96 8.75 25.13 4.33
C ILE A 96 8.62 24.89 5.82
N THR A 97 8.22 25.93 6.57
CA THR A 97 8.19 25.91 8.05
C THR A 97 6.87 26.38 8.66
N GLU A 98 5.90 26.75 7.83
CA GLU A 98 4.55 27.14 8.26
C GLU A 98 3.51 26.32 7.49
N GLY A 99 2.36 26.03 8.10
CA GLY A 99 1.24 25.37 7.43
C GLY A 99 0.56 26.26 6.39
N GLY A 100 0.04 25.66 5.31
CA GLY A 100 -0.67 26.38 4.25
C GLY A 100 -0.39 25.83 2.86
N THR A 101 -0.77 26.58 1.81
CA THR A 101 -0.60 26.15 0.42
C THR A 101 0.55 26.87 -0.29
N TYR A 102 1.28 26.10 -1.07
CA TYR A 102 2.44 26.52 -1.83
C TYR A 102 2.29 26.06 -3.28
N THR A 103 2.16 26.99 -4.22
CA THR A 103 2.08 26.66 -5.64
C THR A 103 3.47 26.62 -6.24
N LEU A 104 3.85 25.48 -6.80
CA LEU A 104 5.18 25.22 -7.35
C LEU A 104 5.11 25.16 -8.88
N SER A 105 6.08 25.77 -9.56
CA SER A 105 6.16 25.80 -11.03
C SER A 105 7.61 25.89 -11.50
N GLY A 106 7.88 25.59 -12.77
CA GLY A 106 9.21 25.74 -13.37
C GLY A 106 10.11 24.52 -13.20
N SER A 107 11.40 24.66 -13.50
CA SER A 107 12.32 23.53 -13.54
C SER A 107 13.68 23.82 -12.94
N SER A 108 14.31 22.79 -12.36
CA SER A 108 15.67 22.88 -11.79
C SER A 108 16.30 21.50 -11.68
N GLN A 109 17.62 21.42 -11.96
CA GLN A 109 18.42 20.22 -11.73
C GLN A 109 19.03 20.13 -10.32
N LYS A 110 18.73 21.11 -9.47
CA LYS A 110 19.24 21.29 -8.11
C LYS A 110 18.12 21.79 -7.23
N ALA A 111 17.10 20.95 -7.04
CA ALA A 111 15.94 21.30 -6.22
C ALA A 111 15.60 20.18 -5.24
N SER A 112 15.51 20.57 -3.98
CA SER A 112 14.94 19.76 -2.91
C SER A 112 13.96 20.63 -2.12
N ILE A 113 12.92 20.03 -1.58
CA ILE A 113 11.88 20.68 -0.79
C ILE A 113 11.88 19.98 0.57
N LEU A 114 12.23 20.72 1.62
CA LEU A 114 12.20 20.23 3.00
C LEU A 114 11.04 20.86 3.75
N ILE A 115 10.16 20.03 4.31
CA ILE A 115 9.02 20.46 5.11
C ILE A 115 9.24 20.05 6.56
N ASN A 116 9.18 21.03 7.46
CA ASN A 116 9.31 20.82 8.90
C ASN A 116 8.40 21.79 9.66
N THR A 117 7.19 21.34 9.97
CA THR A 117 6.20 22.10 10.73
C THR A 117 5.22 21.15 11.43
N ASP A 118 4.55 21.61 12.50
CA ASP A 118 3.50 20.82 13.20
C ASP A 118 2.11 21.00 12.52
N GLU A 119 2.05 21.69 11.39
CA GLU A 119 0.82 22.04 10.66
C GLU A 119 0.68 21.25 9.35
N SER A 120 -0.50 21.25 8.73
CA SER A 120 -0.68 20.64 7.40
C SER A 120 -0.15 21.56 6.30
N VAL A 121 0.49 20.97 5.30
CA VAL A 121 1.07 21.66 4.15
C VAL A 121 0.48 21.07 2.87
N LYS A 122 0.14 21.93 1.91
CA LYS A 122 -0.25 21.52 0.56
C LYS A 122 0.72 22.08 -0.46
N LEU A 123 1.34 21.20 -1.24
CA LEU A 123 2.10 21.54 -2.44
C LEU A 123 1.18 21.39 -3.65
N ILE A 124 0.94 22.48 -4.38
CA ILE A 124 0.23 22.44 -5.66
C ILE A 124 1.29 22.37 -6.76
N LEU A 125 1.45 21.22 -7.39
CA LEU A 125 2.41 20.98 -8.47
C LEU A 125 1.80 21.46 -9.80
N ASN A 126 2.30 22.60 -10.30
CA ASN A 126 1.75 23.30 -11.46
C ASN A 126 2.79 23.36 -12.59
N GLY A 127 3.12 22.19 -13.14
CA GLY A 127 4.09 22.03 -14.22
C GLY A 127 5.53 22.12 -13.75
N VAL A 128 5.88 21.40 -12.67
CA VAL A 128 7.26 21.34 -12.17
C VAL A 128 8.09 20.24 -12.84
N GLU A 129 9.37 20.50 -13.08
CA GLU A 129 10.36 19.48 -13.47
C GLU A 129 11.60 19.63 -12.58
N LEU A 130 11.66 18.85 -11.50
CA LEU A 130 12.65 18.99 -10.44
C LEU A 130 13.52 17.74 -10.36
N THR A 131 14.84 17.95 -10.42
CA THR A 131 15.83 16.94 -10.08
C THR A 131 16.57 17.36 -8.81
N SER A 132 16.70 16.45 -7.86
CA SER A 132 17.55 16.65 -6.69
C SER A 132 19.00 16.32 -7.03
N GLU A 133 19.94 17.17 -6.63
CA GLU A 133 21.37 16.86 -6.76
C GLU A 133 21.82 15.83 -5.72
N LYS A 134 21.15 15.80 -4.57
CA LYS A 134 21.41 14.87 -3.46
C LYS A 134 20.16 14.68 -2.60
N GLY A 135 19.84 13.43 -2.27
CA GLY A 135 18.65 13.12 -1.50
C GLY A 135 17.35 13.17 -2.31
N PRO A 136 16.22 13.18 -1.60
CA PRO A 136 14.88 13.22 -2.18
C PRO A 136 14.57 14.58 -2.83
N VAL A 137 13.50 14.63 -3.62
CA VAL A 137 12.98 15.90 -4.15
C VAL A 137 12.04 16.54 -3.14
N ILE A 138 11.17 15.76 -2.49
CA ILE A 138 10.27 16.23 -1.43
C ILE A 138 10.55 15.39 -0.19
N TYR A 139 10.90 16.05 0.91
CA TYR A 139 11.07 15.42 2.21
C TYR A 139 10.30 16.19 3.28
N ALA A 140 9.24 15.59 3.81
CA ALA A 140 8.58 16.06 5.01
C ALA A 140 9.13 15.30 6.21
N SER A 141 10.12 15.90 6.89
CA SER A 141 10.65 15.36 8.15
C SER A 141 9.69 15.57 9.33
N GLN A 142 8.74 16.50 9.16
CA GLN A 142 7.67 16.74 10.12
C GLN A 142 6.56 17.56 9.46
N VAL A 143 5.33 17.06 9.51
CA VAL A 143 4.12 17.72 9.01
C VAL A 143 2.89 17.11 9.70
N LYS A 144 1.79 17.83 9.85
CA LYS A 144 0.55 17.15 10.30
C LYS A 144 -0.01 16.23 9.21
N ASN A 145 -0.03 16.73 7.98
CA ASN A 145 -0.46 16.04 6.78
C ASN A 145 0.22 16.75 5.60
N LEU A 146 0.89 16.02 4.72
CA LEU A 146 1.39 16.54 3.45
C LEU A 146 0.37 16.24 2.35
N TYR A 147 -0.16 17.30 1.72
CA TYR A 147 -0.97 17.19 0.51
C TYR A 147 -0.11 17.51 -0.71
N ILE A 148 -0.13 16.64 -1.71
CA ILE A 148 0.42 16.89 -3.04
C ILE A 148 -0.74 16.92 -4.02
N GLU A 149 -1.01 18.12 -4.56
CA GLU A 149 -2.10 18.36 -5.50
C GLU A 149 -1.51 18.61 -6.90
N MET A 150 -1.73 17.70 -7.85
CA MET A 150 -1.35 17.88 -9.25
C MET A 150 -2.36 18.78 -9.94
N ALA A 151 -1.92 19.98 -10.36
CA ALA A 151 -2.79 20.93 -11.04
C ALA A 151 -3.32 20.37 -12.37
N GLU A 152 -4.61 20.60 -12.64
CA GLU A 152 -5.29 20.12 -13.85
C GLU A 152 -4.53 20.51 -15.14
N GLY A 153 -4.37 19.55 -16.05
CA GLY A 153 -3.73 19.78 -17.35
C GLY A 153 -2.22 20.01 -17.30
N THR A 154 -1.59 19.81 -16.14
CA THR A 154 -0.13 19.90 -15.98
C THR A 154 0.52 18.53 -15.89
N THR A 155 1.79 18.48 -16.31
CA THR A 155 2.67 17.33 -16.08
C THR A 155 3.79 17.78 -15.15
N ASN A 156 3.97 17.02 -14.07
CA ASN A 156 4.98 17.28 -13.06
C ASN A 156 5.95 16.10 -13.05
N THR A 157 7.25 16.36 -13.01
CA THR A 157 8.29 15.32 -13.00
C THR A 157 9.24 15.57 -11.85
N LEU A 158 9.41 14.57 -10.99
CA LEU A 158 10.34 14.59 -9.85
C LEU A 158 11.37 13.47 -10.03
N THR A 159 12.64 13.80 -9.90
CA THR A 159 13.76 12.85 -10.01
C THR A 159 14.70 13.02 -8.83
N ASP A 160 14.90 11.99 -8.02
CA ASP A 160 15.88 12.06 -6.94
C ASP A 160 17.31 11.83 -7.44
N SER A 161 18.27 12.02 -6.55
CA SER A 161 19.64 11.60 -6.79
C SER A 161 19.81 10.09 -6.55
N ASP A 162 20.90 9.49 -7.04
CA ASP A 162 21.31 8.13 -6.69
C ASP A 162 21.95 7.99 -5.28
N THR A 163 22.14 9.10 -4.55
CA THR A 163 22.84 9.14 -3.27
C THR A 163 22.22 10.13 -2.29
N TYR A 164 21.82 9.65 -1.12
CA TYR A 164 21.17 10.49 -0.12
C TYR A 164 22.19 11.02 0.89
N GLU A 165 22.01 12.27 1.32
CA GLU A 165 22.81 12.81 2.42
C GLU A 165 22.37 12.21 3.75
N THR A 166 23.24 12.24 4.75
CA THR A 166 22.96 11.77 6.09
C THR A 166 22.63 12.96 6.99
N ASP A 167 21.56 12.87 7.79
CA ASP A 167 21.34 13.80 8.90
C ASP A 167 22.46 13.60 9.94
N SER A 168 23.28 14.64 10.11
CA SER A 168 24.41 14.63 11.04
C SER A 168 24.05 14.38 12.50
N SER A 169 22.77 14.54 12.87
CA SER A 169 22.25 14.37 14.23
C SER A 169 21.73 12.96 14.52
N THR A 170 21.34 12.20 13.50
CA THR A 170 20.89 10.80 13.62
C THR A 170 21.94 9.83 13.12
N GLY A 171 22.72 10.23 12.11
CA GLY A 171 23.59 9.33 11.36
C GLY A 171 22.83 8.50 10.32
N GLU A 172 21.57 8.83 10.05
CA GLU A 172 20.70 8.16 9.08
C GLU A 172 20.51 9.01 7.83
N GLU A 173 20.23 8.38 6.69
CA GLU A 173 19.95 9.09 5.43
C GLU A 173 18.68 9.94 5.54
N ILE A 174 18.68 11.09 4.86
CA ILE A 174 17.50 11.95 4.78
C ILE A 174 16.48 11.34 3.82
N GLY A 175 15.30 10.99 4.33
CA GLY A 175 14.23 10.39 3.53
C GLY A 175 14.58 9.00 2.96
N LYS A 176 13.56 8.39 2.34
CA LYS A 176 13.63 7.01 1.83
C LYS A 176 13.11 6.86 0.39
N GLY A 177 12.68 7.94 -0.27
CA GLY A 177 12.26 7.92 -1.66
C GLY A 177 12.14 9.32 -2.27
N VAL A 178 11.86 9.41 -3.57
CA VAL A 178 11.77 10.71 -4.30
C VAL A 178 10.84 11.69 -3.57
N ILE A 179 9.71 11.16 -3.11
CA ILE A 179 8.83 11.79 -2.13
C ILE A 179 8.94 10.95 -0.86
N SER A 180 9.32 11.59 0.24
CA SER A 180 9.42 10.96 1.55
C SER A 180 8.69 11.79 2.59
N SER A 181 7.80 11.17 3.36
CA SER A 181 7.08 11.81 4.46
C SER A 181 7.23 10.96 5.72
N GLU A 182 7.63 11.56 6.83
CA GLU A 182 7.64 10.91 8.15
C GLU A 182 6.25 10.89 8.80
N ASP A 183 5.27 11.57 8.20
CA ASP A 183 3.86 11.62 8.62
C ASP A 183 2.95 11.39 7.40
N ASP A 184 1.63 11.47 7.60
CA ASP A 184 0.60 11.23 6.58
C ASP A 184 0.81 11.99 5.26
N LEU A 185 0.64 11.28 4.14
CA LEU A 185 0.77 11.78 2.78
C LEU A 185 -0.52 11.57 1.99
N ILE A 186 -1.01 12.64 1.35
CA ILE A 186 -2.22 12.63 0.52
C ILE A 186 -1.85 13.11 -0.88
N ILE A 187 -2.13 12.30 -1.89
CA ILE A 187 -1.92 12.62 -3.31
C ILE A 187 -3.27 12.75 -4.01
N LEU A 188 -3.48 13.88 -4.69
CA LEU A 188 -4.75 14.17 -5.39
C LEU A 188 -4.57 15.12 -6.59
N GLY A 189 -5.66 15.37 -7.28
CA GLY A 189 -5.73 16.35 -8.38
C GLY A 189 -5.62 15.68 -9.75
N ASP A 190 -6.10 16.38 -10.78
CA ASP A 190 -6.31 15.79 -12.11
C ASP A 190 -5.07 15.85 -13.03
N GLY A 191 -3.96 16.39 -12.55
CA GLY A 191 -2.70 16.45 -13.30
C GLY A 191 -1.93 15.12 -13.36
N THR A 192 -0.79 15.15 -14.04
CA THR A 192 0.15 14.01 -14.10
C THR A 192 1.34 14.25 -13.18
N LEU A 193 1.74 13.22 -12.44
CA LEU A 193 2.95 13.15 -11.62
C LEU A 193 3.83 11.99 -12.09
N ASN A 194 5.03 12.30 -12.58
CA ASN A 194 6.06 11.32 -12.92
C ASN A 194 7.13 11.32 -11.82
N ILE A 195 7.46 10.15 -11.31
CA ILE A 195 8.41 9.93 -10.24
C ILE A 195 9.51 9.00 -10.77
N ASN A 196 10.74 9.50 -10.78
CA ASN A 196 11.93 8.75 -11.19
C ASN A 196 12.84 8.56 -9.96
N GLY A 197 12.73 7.39 -9.33
CA GLY A 197 13.55 6.98 -8.19
C GLY A 197 14.82 6.26 -8.65
N ASN A 198 15.96 6.73 -8.14
CA ASN A 198 17.29 6.24 -8.46
C ASN A 198 18.01 5.65 -7.25
N HIS A 199 17.57 5.97 -6.02
CA HIS A 199 18.25 5.53 -4.79
C HIS A 199 17.53 4.42 -4.03
N LYS A 200 16.27 4.66 -3.62
CA LYS A 200 15.44 3.73 -2.84
C LYS A 200 14.04 3.66 -3.46
N HIS A 201 12.99 4.00 -2.70
CA HIS A 201 11.61 3.90 -3.14
C HIS A 201 11.23 5.07 -4.07
N GLY A 202 10.17 4.90 -4.87
CA GLY A 202 9.54 6.03 -5.56
C GLY A 202 8.87 6.99 -4.55
N ILE A 203 7.96 6.44 -3.75
CA ILE A 203 7.28 7.13 -2.65
C ILE A 203 7.52 6.35 -1.36
N SER A 204 7.83 7.05 -0.28
CA SER A 204 7.89 6.48 1.07
C SER A 204 7.10 7.33 2.06
N CYS A 205 6.26 6.69 2.86
CA CYS A 205 5.45 7.33 3.91
C CYS A 205 5.55 6.52 5.20
N ASP A 206 6.04 7.11 6.29
CA ASP A 206 6.19 6.36 7.54
C ASP A 206 4.86 6.13 8.28
N ASP A 207 3.77 6.79 7.86
CA ASP A 207 2.42 6.63 8.41
C ASP A 207 1.41 6.25 7.29
N GLU A 208 0.32 7.00 7.10
CA GLU A 208 -0.77 6.69 6.16
C GLU A 208 -0.58 7.43 4.82
N LEU A 209 -0.60 6.68 3.71
CA LEU A 209 -0.61 7.20 2.34
C LEU A 209 -1.98 7.03 1.69
N TYR A 210 -2.58 8.14 1.28
CA TYR A 210 -3.83 8.17 0.52
C TYR A 210 -3.59 8.66 -0.91
N ILE A 211 -4.11 7.90 -1.88
CA ILE A 211 -4.10 8.25 -3.30
C ILE A 211 -5.56 8.39 -3.76
N GLU A 212 -6.01 9.64 -3.84
CA GLU A 212 -7.40 9.96 -4.16
C GLU A 212 -7.66 9.99 -5.67
N SER A 213 -6.71 10.53 -6.43
CA SER A 213 -6.89 10.84 -7.86
C SER A 213 -5.57 11.17 -8.57
N GLY A 214 -5.67 11.39 -9.88
CA GLY A 214 -4.58 11.83 -10.75
C GLY A 214 -3.98 10.74 -11.61
N THR A 215 -3.02 11.12 -12.45
CA THR A 215 -2.20 10.16 -13.22
C THR A 215 -0.82 10.10 -12.60
N ILE A 216 -0.45 8.97 -12.01
CA ILE A 216 0.80 8.81 -11.26
C ILE A 216 1.63 7.73 -11.95
N ASN A 217 2.84 8.08 -12.39
CA ASN A 217 3.77 7.16 -13.03
C ASN A 217 5.04 7.08 -12.17
N ILE A 218 5.36 5.89 -11.68
CA ILE A 218 6.51 5.63 -10.82
C ILE A 218 7.47 4.70 -11.55
N THR A 219 8.72 5.10 -11.65
CA THR A 219 9.84 4.22 -11.97
C THR A 219 10.79 4.23 -10.78
N SER A 220 10.94 3.11 -10.09
CA SER A 220 11.85 2.94 -8.97
C SER A 220 12.99 1.98 -9.37
N ASN A 221 14.19 2.52 -9.48
CA ASN A 221 15.40 1.75 -9.79
C ASN A 221 16.19 1.34 -8.54
N GLY A 222 15.76 1.79 -7.36
CA GLY A 222 16.42 1.48 -6.08
C GLY A 222 15.81 0.26 -5.42
N THR A 223 14.54 0.36 -5.05
CA THR A 223 13.76 -0.69 -4.38
C THR A 223 12.30 -0.65 -4.87
N ASP A 224 11.36 -0.34 -3.98
CA ASP A 224 9.91 -0.45 -4.22
C ASP A 224 9.35 0.77 -4.95
N GLY A 225 8.20 0.61 -5.59
CA GLY A 225 7.46 1.73 -6.16
C GLY A 225 6.92 2.64 -5.05
N ILE A 226 6.13 2.05 -4.16
CA ILE A 226 5.52 2.68 -2.99
C ILE A 226 5.86 1.85 -1.76
N ASN A 227 6.33 2.49 -0.70
CA ASN A 227 6.52 1.88 0.62
C ASN A 227 5.79 2.71 1.68
N ALA A 228 5.00 2.06 2.54
CA ALA A 228 4.41 2.73 3.70
C ALA A 228 4.34 1.81 4.93
N ASN A 229 4.33 2.37 6.14
CA ASN A 229 4.23 1.53 7.34
C ASN A 229 2.77 1.24 7.73
N ASP A 230 1.88 2.23 7.66
CA ASP A 230 0.58 2.09 8.31
C ASP A 230 -0.56 1.80 7.33
N LEU A 231 -0.66 2.55 6.24
CA LEU A 231 -1.73 2.37 5.27
C LEU A 231 -1.27 2.84 3.90
N VAL A 232 -1.65 2.08 2.87
CA VAL A 232 -1.81 2.61 1.51
C VAL A 232 -3.28 2.46 1.15
N CYS A 233 -3.97 3.58 0.92
CA CYS A 233 -5.36 3.61 0.47
C CYS A 233 -5.44 4.22 -0.93
N VAL A 234 -5.93 3.45 -1.90
CA VAL A 234 -6.15 3.90 -3.28
C VAL A 234 -7.65 4.07 -3.51
N ASP A 235 -8.11 5.31 -3.45
CA ASP A 235 -9.50 5.69 -3.68
C ASP A 235 -9.80 6.02 -5.14
N GLY A 236 -8.77 6.22 -5.96
CA GLY A 236 -8.93 6.45 -7.39
C GLY A 236 -7.64 6.75 -8.14
N GLY A 237 -7.79 7.35 -9.32
CA GLY A 237 -6.68 7.72 -10.22
C GLY A 237 -6.25 6.61 -11.18
N THR A 238 -5.18 6.90 -11.92
CA THR A 238 -4.47 5.97 -12.82
C THR A 238 -3.02 5.91 -12.40
N ILE A 239 -2.61 4.76 -11.86
CA ILE A 239 -1.30 4.55 -11.24
C ILE A 239 -0.55 3.50 -12.06
N THR A 240 0.64 3.85 -12.51
CA THR A 240 1.56 2.92 -13.20
C THR A 240 2.86 2.85 -12.44
N ILE A 241 3.30 1.65 -12.06
CA ILE A 241 4.51 1.42 -11.27
C ILE A 241 5.42 0.45 -12.01
N ASN A 242 6.69 0.81 -12.15
CA ASN A 242 7.78 -0.09 -12.53
C ASN A 242 8.81 -0.07 -11.39
N ALA A 243 8.99 -1.20 -10.71
CA ALA A 243 9.88 -1.32 -9.57
C ALA A 243 10.89 -2.46 -9.74
N VAL A 244 12.08 -2.30 -9.15
CA VAL A 244 13.13 -3.36 -9.14
C VAL A 244 13.03 -4.26 -7.91
N SER A 245 12.22 -3.89 -6.92
CA SER A 245 11.73 -4.77 -5.87
C SER A 245 10.21 -4.81 -5.99
N ASP A 246 9.47 -4.35 -4.99
CA ASP A 246 8.03 -4.56 -4.88
C ASP A 246 7.30 -3.41 -5.57
N GLY A 247 6.14 -3.66 -6.15
CA GLY A 247 5.34 -2.56 -6.70
C GLY A 247 4.83 -1.63 -5.59
N ILE A 248 4.14 -2.23 -4.62
CA ILE A 248 3.66 -1.58 -3.39
C ILE A 248 3.97 -2.51 -2.22
N GLU A 249 4.69 -2.02 -1.22
CA GLU A 249 4.91 -2.70 0.06
C GLU A 249 4.26 -1.88 1.18
N VAL A 250 3.48 -2.53 2.04
CA VAL A 250 2.94 -1.89 3.25
C VAL A 250 3.01 -2.78 4.48
N GLU A 251 3.50 -2.27 5.61
CA GLU A 251 3.68 -3.09 6.81
C GLU A 251 2.35 -3.53 7.45
N LYS A 252 1.26 -2.79 7.28
CA LYS A 252 -0.04 -3.10 7.90
C LYS A 252 -1.18 -3.36 6.91
N LEU A 253 -1.58 -2.35 6.14
CA LEU A 253 -2.81 -2.47 5.35
C LEU A 253 -2.71 -1.81 3.97
N LEU A 254 -3.01 -2.59 2.93
CA LEU A 254 -3.29 -2.07 1.60
C LEU A 254 -4.80 -2.12 1.34
N VAL A 255 -5.40 -0.98 1.01
CA VAL A 255 -6.79 -0.88 0.58
C VAL A 255 -6.86 -0.30 -0.82
N ILE A 256 -7.57 -0.98 -1.73
CA ILE A 256 -7.86 -0.48 -3.06
C ILE A 256 -9.38 -0.38 -3.21
N ASN A 257 -9.90 0.85 -3.16
CA ASN A 257 -11.32 1.13 -3.27
C ASN A 257 -11.79 1.34 -4.71
N ALA A 258 -10.94 1.91 -5.57
CA ALA A 258 -11.21 2.10 -6.99
C ALA A 258 -9.93 2.47 -7.75
N GLY A 259 -10.09 2.86 -9.03
CA GLY A 259 -9.01 3.37 -9.88
C GLY A 259 -8.48 2.35 -10.87
N THR A 260 -7.40 2.71 -11.56
CA THR A 260 -6.65 1.82 -12.46
C THR A 260 -5.23 1.70 -11.94
N LEU A 261 -4.81 0.49 -11.62
CA LEU A 261 -3.47 0.18 -11.10
C LEU A 261 -2.77 -0.78 -12.05
N CYS A 262 -1.63 -0.37 -12.60
CA CYS A 262 -0.77 -1.19 -13.43
C CYS A 262 0.61 -1.30 -12.78
N VAL A 263 0.98 -2.50 -12.34
CA VAL A 263 2.24 -2.75 -11.63
C VAL A 263 3.09 -3.73 -12.41
N THR A 264 4.35 -3.37 -12.60
CA THR A 264 5.41 -4.27 -13.02
C THR A 264 6.52 -4.26 -11.98
N SER A 265 6.83 -5.40 -11.39
CA SER A 265 7.83 -5.54 -10.32
C SER A 265 8.82 -6.65 -10.64
N GLN A 266 10.00 -6.61 -10.00
CA GLN A 266 10.99 -7.70 -10.07
C GLN A 266 11.02 -8.55 -8.78
N ASN A 267 10.15 -8.22 -7.83
CA ASN A 267 9.83 -9.02 -6.65
C ASN A 267 8.30 -9.21 -6.62
N GLU A 268 7.62 -8.98 -5.49
CA GLU A 268 6.16 -9.06 -5.38
C GLU A 268 5.47 -7.89 -6.11
N GLY A 269 4.25 -8.11 -6.60
CA GLY A 269 3.45 -7.07 -7.23
C GLY A 269 2.93 -6.06 -6.22
N ILE A 270 2.05 -6.52 -5.34
CA ILE A 270 1.61 -5.79 -4.14
C ILE A 270 1.77 -6.70 -2.93
N GLU A 271 2.34 -6.16 -1.87
CA GLU A 271 2.59 -6.87 -0.63
C GLU A 271 2.06 -6.07 0.56
N SER A 272 1.40 -6.77 1.49
CA SER A 272 1.28 -6.31 2.85
C SER A 272 1.84 -7.32 3.84
N LYS A 273 2.62 -6.87 4.84
CA LYS A 273 3.07 -7.76 5.92
C LYS A 273 1.93 -8.20 6.85
N ASP A 274 0.74 -7.62 6.71
CA ASP A 274 -0.48 -8.00 7.43
C ASP A 274 -1.63 -8.23 6.43
N SER A 275 -2.34 -7.20 5.96
CA SER A 275 -3.60 -7.40 5.24
C SER A 275 -3.76 -6.61 3.94
N ILE A 276 -4.47 -7.20 2.97
CA ILE A 276 -4.86 -6.57 1.70
C ILE A 276 -6.38 -6.64 1.52
N CYS A 277 -7.00 -5.51 1.19
CA CYS A 277 -8.42 -5.41 0.86
C CYS A 277 -8.62 -4.73 -0.51
N ILE A 278 -9.22 -5.45 -1.46
CA ILE A 278 -9.54 -4.94 -2.80
C ILE A 278 -11.06 -4.84 -2.92
N ASN A 279 -11.60 -3.62 -2.87
CA ASN A 279 -13.03 -3.37 -2.95
C ASN A 279 -13.54 -3.20 -4.39
N ASP A 280 -12.78 -2.52 -5.24
CA ASP A 280 -13.06 -2.36 -6.67
C ASP A 280 -11.78 -1.91 -7.42
N GLY A 281 -11.87 -1.73 -8.74
CA GLY A 281 -10.79 -1.19 -9.58
C GLY A 281 -10.48 -2.03 -10.82
N ASP A 282 -9.66 -1.49 -11.72
CA ASP A 282 -9.03 -2.25 -12.83
C ASP A 282 -7.54 -2.41 -12.50
N ILE A 283 -7.19 -3.58 -11.99
CA ILE A 283 -5.87 -3.89 -11.44
C ILE A 283 -5.19 -4.87 -12.39
N THR A 284 -3.97 -4.53 -12.81
CA THR A 284 -3.09 -5.40 -13.62
C THR A 284 -1.72 -5.45 -12.97
N ILE A 285 -1.26 -6.65 -12.64
CA ILE A 285 0.02 -6.90 -11.98
C ILE A 285 0.81 -7.91 -12.78
N GLU A 286 2.06 -7.56 -13.08
CA GLU A 286 3.09 -8.45 -13.62
C GLU A 286 4.28 -8.46 -12.65
N SER A 287 4.50 -9.56 -11.95
CA SER A 287 5.55 -9.69 -10.94
C SER A 287 6.51 -10.82 -11.28
N SER A 288 7.72 -10.78 -10.72
CA SER A 288 8.66 -11.90 -10.81
C SER A 288 8.41 -12.92 -9.70
N ASP A 289 8.13 -12.42 -8.50
CA ASP A 289 7.71 -13.18 -7.32
C ASP A 289 6.17 -13.10 -7.21
N ASP A 290 5.58 -13.18 -6.03
CA ASP A 290 4.13 -13.21 -5.86
C ASP A 290 3.41 -12.03 -6.51
N GLY A 291 2.24 -12.27 -7.09
CA GLY A 291 1.44 -11.20 -7.65
C GLY A 291 0.81 -10.32 -6.56
N ILE A 292 0.10 -10.95 -5.65
CA ILE A 292 -0.51 -10.35 -4.46
C ILE A 292 -0.09 -11.21 -3.26
N ASN A 293 0.61 -10.64 -2.28
CA ASN A 293 1.02 -11.36 -1.07
C ASN A 293 0.54 -10.63 0.19
N ALA A 294 -0.08 -11.35 1.12
CA ALA A 294 -0.35 -10.84 2.45
C ALA A 294 0.16 -11.76 3.55
N GLY A 295 0.76 -11.18 4.59
CA GLY A 295 1.20 -11.91 5.78
C GLY A 295 0.08 -12.54 6.61
N TYR A 296 -1.15 -12.02 6.52
CA TYR A 296 -2.26 -12.42 7.37
C TYR A 296 -3.60 -12.61 6.63
N TYR A 297 -4.04 -11.67 5.80
CA TYR A 297 -5.37 -11.73 5.17
C TYR A 297 -5.46 -11.05 3.81
N ILE A 298 -6.16 -11.69 2.87
CA ILE A 298 -6.54 -11.11 1.58
C ILE A 298 -8.06 -11.18 1.44
N GLU A 299 -8.67 -10.01 1.26
CA GLU A 299 -10.07 -9.89 0.87
C GLU A 299 -10.23 -9.22 -0.49
N ILE A 300 -10.99 -9.86 -1.38
CA ILE A 300 -11.35 -9.28 -2.68
C ILE A 300 -12.88 -9.19 -2.77
N ASN A 301 -13.40 -7.98 -2.63
CA ASN A 301 -14.83 -7.68 -2.67
C ASN A 301 -15.36 -7.36 -4.08
N GLY A 302 -14.48 -7.07 -5.04
CA GLY A 302 -14.90 -6.71 -6.40
C GLY A 302 -13.75 -6.32 -7.32
N GLY A 303 -14.10 -5.60 -8.39
CA GLY A 303 -13.14 -5.14 -9.40
C GLY A 303 -12.79 -6.18 -10.46
N LYS A 304 -11.88 -5.77 -11.34
CA LYS A 304 -11.25 -6.60 -12.35
C LYS A 304 -9.77 -6.71 -12.02
N VAL A 305 -9.34 -7.89 -11.60
CA VAL A 305 -8.00 -8.13 -11.09
C VAL A 305 -7.30 -9.12 -12.01
N ASN A 306 -6.26 -8.68 -12.71
CA ASN A 306 -5.47 -9.50 -13.62
C ASN A 306 -4.05 -9.58 -13.07
N VAL A 307 -3.62 -10.78 -12.68
CA VAL A 307 -2.35 -10.98 -12.01
C VAL A 307 -1.57 -12.06 -12.72
N THR A 308 -0.30 -11.78 -13.01
CA THR A 308 0.65 -12.74 -13.56
C THR A 308 1.93 -12.69 -12.75
N SER A 309 2.16 -13.72 -11.93
CA SER A 309 3.48 -14.00 -11.38
C SER A 309 4.25 -14.89 -12.34
N GLN A 310 5.53 -14.57 -12.57
CA GLN A 310 6.38 -15.32 -13.48
C GLN A 310 6.99 -16.56 -12.83
N ASN A 311 7.33 -16.49 -11.55
CA ASN A 311 8.10 -17.55 -10.87
C ASN A 311 7.52 -17.96 -9.52
N ASN A 312 6.46 -17.31 -9.03
CA ASN A 312 5.85 -17.64 -7.76
C ASN A 312 4.31 -17.59 -7.82
N ASP A 313 3.65 -17.37 -6.69
CA ASP A 313 2.22 -17.48 -6.57
C ASP A 313 1.51 -16.31 -7.22
N GLY A 314 0.35 -16.59 -7.78
CA GLY A 314 -0.51 -15.54 -8.29
C GLY A 314 -1.07 -14.67 -7.16
N ILE A 315 -1.71 -15.30 -6.19
CA ILE A 315 -2.16 -14.70 -4.94
C ILE A 315 -1.72 -15.65 -3.82
N ASP A 316 -0.94 -15.14 -2.86
CA ASP A 316 -0.43 -15.86 -1.70
C ASP A 316 -0.91 -15.21 -0.40
N CYS A 317 -1.25 -16.03 0.59
CA CYS A 317 -1.52 -15.57 1.93
C CYS A 317 -0.92 -16.47 3.00
N ASN A 318 -0.02 -15.88 3.78
CA ASN A 318 0.75 -16.53 4.84
C ASN A 318 0.02 -16.62 6.19
N GLY A 319 -1.29 -16.37 6.23
CA GLY A 319 -2.08 -16.30 7.46
C GLY A 319 -2.19 -17.65 8.20
N GLY A 320 -2.15 -18.77 7.47
CA GLY A 320 -2.18 -20.12 8.05
C GLY A 320 -3.50 -20.50 8.73
N TYR A 321 -4.62 -19.92 8.30
CA TYR A 321 -5.97 -20.27 8.76
C TYR A 321 -6.97 -20.31 7.61
N ASP A 322 -8.03 -21.11 7.79
CA ASP A 322 -9.11 -21.25 6.81
C ASP A 322 -9.78 -19.90 6.49
N GLY A 323 -9.78 -19.53 5.21
CA GLY A 323 -10.34 -18.28 4.72
C GLY A 323 -9.38 -17.10 4.73
N CYS A 324 -8.08 -17.30 4.97
CA CYS A 324 -7.08 -16.21 4.89
C CYS A 324 -7.04 -15.57 3.49
N ILE A 325 -7.50 -16.28 2.45
CA ILE A 325 -7.95 -15.69 1.19
C ILE A 325 -9.46 -15.82 1.09
N THR A 326 -10.14 -14.68 0.95
CA THR A 326 -11.59 -14.61 0.74
C THR A 326 -11.92 -13.75 -0.49
N ILE A 327 -12.58 -14.36 -1.48
CA ILE A 327 -13.04 -13.71 -2.71
C ILE A 327 -14.57 -13.63 -2.69
N ASN A 328 -15.12 -12.43 -2.57
CA ASN A 328 -16.54 -12.17 -2.43
C ASN A 328 -17.25 -11.88 -3.77
N ASP A 329 -16.60 -11.16 -4.69
CA ASP A 329 -17.09 -10.89 -6.05
C ASP A 329 -15.93 -10.45 -6.98
N GLY A 330 -16.24 -10.08 -8.22
CA GLY A 330 -15.28 -9.50 -9.18
C GLY A 330 -14.96 -10.41 -10.37
N GLU A 331 -14.12 -9.93 -11.28
CA GLU A 331 -13.50 -10.73 -12.35
C GLU A 331 -12.01 -10.88 -12.06
N ILE A 332 -11.63 -12.03 -11.50
CA ILE A 332 -10.28 -12.33 -11.02
C ILE A 332 -9.63 -13.32 -11.98
N ASN A 333 -8.59 -12.88 -12.68
CA ASN A 333 -7.78 -13.70 -13.57
C ASN A 333 -6.36 -13.73 -13.04
N VAL A 334 -5.97 -14.86 -12.46
CA VAL A 334 -4.66 -15.03 -11.84
C VAL A 334 -3.89 -16.14 -12.55
N THR A 335 -2.61 -15.87 -12.79
CA THR A 335 -1.63 -16.86 -13.27
C THR A 335 -0.44 -16.82 -12.32
N GLY A 336 -0.19 -17.93 -11.64
CA GLY A 336 1.09 -18.15 -10.94
C GLY A 336 1.91 -19.23 -11.65
N ALA A 337 3.07 -19.54 -11.06
CA ALA A 337 3.96 -20.59 -11.53
C ALA A 337 3.37 -22.01 -11.34
N ASP A 338 4.15 -23.01 -11.74
CA ASP A 338 3.80 -24.43 -11.57
C ASP A 338 4.45 -24.99 -10.30
N SER A 339 3.69 -25.77 -9.52
CA SER A 339 4.02 -26.52 -8.30
C SER A 339 5.49 -26.53 -7.83
N PRO A 340 5.77 -26.19 -6.55
CA PRO A 340 4.80 -25.98 -5.45
C PRO A 340 3.98 -24.69 -5.55
N GLU A 341 4.44 -23.72 -6.32
CA GLU A 341 3.78 -22.44 -6.58
C GLU A 341 2.53 -22.63 -7.47
N CYS A 342 1.58 -21.71 -7.42
CA CYS A 342 0.27 -21.87 -8.03
C CYS A 342 -0.47 -20.53 -8.25
N GLY A 343 -1.69 -20.59 -8.79
CA GLY A 343 -2.48 -19.39 -8.99
C GLY A 343 -3.07 -18.83 -7.69
N LEU A 344 -3.38 -19.68 -6.72
CA LEU A 344 -4.00 -19.33 -5.44
C LEU A 344 -3.39 -20.19 -4.32
N ASP A 345 -2.55 -19.59 -3.47
CA ASP A 345 -1.88 -20.23 -2.35
C ASP A 345 -2.37 -19.64 -1.02
N ALA A 346 -2.64 -20.52 -0.06
CA ALA A 346 -3.08 -20.14 1.28
C ALA A 346 -2.35 -20.96 2.35
N ASP A 347 -1.10 -21.35 2.09
CA ASP A 347 -0.26 -22.12 3.00
C ASP A 347 -0.94 -23.41 3.48
N GLU A 348 -1.52 -24.16 2.54
CA GLU A 348 -2.30 -25.39 2.78
C GLU A 348 -3.63 -25.18 3.55
N SER A 349 -3.99 -23.94 3.90
CA SER A 349 -5.31 -23.58 4.48
C SER A 349 -6.39 -23.50 3.41
N SER A 350 -7.66 -23.39 3.80
CA SER A 350 -8.72 -23.23 2.80
C SER A 350 -8.88 -21.79 2.28
N ILE A 351 -9.28 -21.68 1.02
CA ILE A 351 -9.65 -20.44 0.33
C ILE A 351 -11.16 -20.39 0.21
N ILE A 352 -11.77 -19.24 0.49
CA ILE A 352 -13.22 -19.05 0.38
C ILE A 352 -13.54 -18.25 -0.88
N ILE A 353 -14.39 -18.80 -1.75
CA ILE A 353 -14.91 -18.08 -2.93
C ILE A 353 -16.44 -18.01 -2.84
N ASN A 354 -16.96 -16.83 -2.50
CA ASN A 354 -18.39 -16.58 -2.33
C ASN A 354 -19.11 -16.14 -3.62
N GLY A 355 -18.39 -15.60 -4.61
CA GLY A 355 -19.00 -15.02 -5.81
C GLY A 355 -18.00 -14.62 -6.90
N GLY A 356 -18.49 -13.89 -7.90
CA GLY A 356 -17.67 -13.41 -9.01
C GLY A 356 -17.33 -14.47 -10.07
N LYS A 357 -16.30 -14.16 -10.87
CA LYS A 357 -15.68 -15.05 -11.84
C LYS A 357 -14.20 -15.15 -11.52
N VAL A 358 -13.76 -16.33 -11.12
CA VAL A 358 -12.36 -16.60 -10.72
C VAL A 358 -11.74 -17.58 -11.70
N THR A 359 -10.68 -17.17 -12.38
CA THR A 359 -9.84 -18.04 -13.22
C THR A 359 -8.44 -18.06 -12.63
N ALA A 360 -7.97 -19.22 -12.20
CA ALA A 360 -6.62 -19.41 -11.67
C ALA A 360 -5.86 -20.43 -12.51
N THR A 361 -4.82 -19.94 -13.19
CA THR A 361 -3.86 -20.75 -13.96
C THR A 361 -2.63 -21.00 -13.08
N GLY A 362 -2.13 -22.23 -13.06
CA GLY A 362 -1.16 -22.71 -12.05
C GLY A 362 -1.84 -23.56 -10.97
N GLY A 363 -3.17 -23.47 -10.85
CA GLY A 363 -3.97 -24.27 -9.92
C GLY A 363 -4.04 -23.64 -8.54
N SER A 364 -4.24 -24.48 -7.52
CA SER A 364 -4.16 -24.12 -6.11
C SER A 364 -3.61 -25.33 -5.36
N ASN A 365 -2.70 -25.10 -4.42
CA ASN A 365 -2.23 -26.11 -3.47
C ASN A 365 -3.10 -26.15 -2.20
N SER A 366 -4.07 -25.23 -2.10
CA SER A 366 -4.98 -25.02 -1.00
C SER A 366 -6.40 -25.54 -1.30
N ASN A 367 -7.15 -25.89 -0.26
CA ASN A 367 -8.53 -26.38 -0.42
C ASN A 367 -9.45 -25.21 -0.78
N ILE A 368 -10.22 -25.32 -1.87
CA ILE A 368 -11.16 -24.27 -2.25
C ILE A 368 -12.57 -24.60 -1.74
N ILE A 369 -13.14 -23.70 -0.96
CA ILE A 369 -14.53 -23.72 -0.50
C ILE A 369 -15.34 -22.77 -1.39
N GLU A 370 -16.05 -23.35 -2.35
CA GLU A 370 -16.90 -22.61 -3.28
C GLU A 370 -18.33 -22.44 -2.73
N ASN A 371 -18.72 -21.20 -2.47
CA ASN A 371 -20.06 -20.80 -2.03
C ASN A 371 -20.86 -20.06 -3.14
N GLY A 372 -20.23 -19.76 -4.28
CA GLY A 372 -20.88 -19.14 -5.43
C GLY A 372 -19.93 -18.85 -6.60
N GLY A 373 -20.43 -18.16 -7.62
CA GLY A 373 -19.63 -17.66 -8.75
C GLY A 373 -19.38 -18.64 -9.91
N GLU A 374 -18.53 -18.22 -10.84
CA GLU A 374 -17.99 -19.00 -11.96
C GLU A 374 -16.48 -19.25 -11.74
N ASN A 375 -16.12 -20.46 -11.32
CA ASN A 375 -14.73 -20.79 -10.94
C ASN A 375 -14.08 -21.72 -11.97
N ASN A 376 -12.87 -21.38 -12.42
CA ASN A 376 -12.05 -22.19 -13.32
C ASN A 376 -10.60 -22.23 -12.82
N ILE A 377 -10.30 -23.24 -11.99
CA ILE A 377 -9.01 -23.43 -11.33
C ILE A 377 -8.27 -24.58 -12.02
N THR A 378 -7.19 -24.27 -12.73
CA THR A 378 -6.48 -25.22 -13.60
C THR A 378 -4.98 -25.21 -13.34
N SER A 379 -4.41 -26.38 -13.04
CA SER A 379 -2.95 -26.56 -13.00
C SER A 379 -2.35 -26.67 -14.40
N THR A 380 -1.13 -26.16 -14.60
CA THR A 380 -0.43 -26.18 -15.90
C THR A 380 0.60 -27.32 -16.03
N GLY A 381 0.81 -28.14 -14.99
CA GLY A 381 1.68 -29.31 -14.97
C GLY A 381 0.98 -30.68 -15.06
N ALA A 382 1.57 -31.61 -15.82
CA ALA A 382 1.04 -32.89 -16.30
C ALA A 382 0.39 -33.84 -15.26
N GLU A 383 -0.57 -34.64 -15.75
CA GLU A 383 -1.17 -35.82 -15.11
C GLU A 383 -0.18 -36.55 -14.18
N GLY A 384 -0.32 -36.33 -12.87
CA GLY A 384 0.61 -36.84 -11.88
C GLY A 384 0.15 -36.59 -10.44
N ASP A 385 -1.03 -37.10 -10.11
CA ASP A 385 -1.44 -37.42 -8.73
C ASP A 385 -1.51 -36.23 -7.75
N PHE A 386 -2.29 -35.21 -8.09
CA PHE A 386 -3.05 -34.47 -7.08
C PHE A 386 -4.50 -34.95 -7.17
N GLN A 387 -5.06 -35.43 -6.05
CA GLN A 387 -6.49 -35.66 -5.90
C GLN A 387 -7.22 -34.31 -5.88
N GLY A 388 -7.15 -33.57 -6.98
CA GLY A 388 -8.14 -32.55 -7.31
C GLY A 388 -9.46 -33.28 -7.46
N GLY A 389 -10.29 -33.19 -6.42
CA GLY A 389 -11.64 -33.70 -6.42
C GLY A 389 -12.44 -33.04 -7.54
N MET A 390 -12.39 -33.63 -8.73
CA MET A 390 -13.36 -33.37 -9.79
C MET A 390 -14.71 -33.92 -9.34
N GLY A 391 -15.36 -33.21 -8.43
CA GLY A 391 -16.73 -33.45 -8.01
C GLY A 391 -17.67 -33.01 -9.11
N LYS A 392 -17.99 -33.93 -10.04
CA LYS A 392 -19.18 -33.78 -10.89
C LYS A 392 -20.40 -33.57 -9.99
N GLY A 393 -21.14 -32.49 -10.25
CA GLY A 393 -22.29 -32.04 -9.47
C GLY A 393 -23.20 -33.16 -8.93
N GLY A 394 -23.45 -33.06 -7.62
CA GLY A 394 -24.46 -33.82 -6.88
C GLY A 394 -24.43 -33.42 -5.40
N PRO A 395 -25.57 -33.14 -4.74
CA PRO A 395 -25.59 -32.56 -3.40
C PRO A 395 -25.31 -33.63 -2.33
N ARG A 396 -24.28 -33.40 -1.49
CA ARG A 396 -23.95 -34.00 -0.16
C ARG A 396 -22.43 -33.91 0.01
N GLY A 397 -21.82 -33.45 1.09
CA GLY A 397 -22.28 -32.97 2.39
C GLY A 397 -21.03 -32.63 3.20
N ASN A 398 -21.06 -31.49 3.87
CA ASN A 398 -20.10 -30.99 4.85
C ASN A 398 -19.64 -32.09 5.83
N SER A 399 -18.34 -32.38 5.91
CA SER A 399 -17.72 -33.03 7.07
C SER A 399 -16.18 -33.02 7.01
N ASP A 400 -15.56 -31.85 6.96
CA ASP A 400 -14.19 -31.64 7.48
C ASP A 400 -13.89 -30.15 7.78
N PHE A 401 -14.87 -29.25 7.64
CA PHE A 401 -14.84 -27.96 8.34
C PHE A 401 -14.99 -28.24 9.84
N ASN A 402 -13.92 -28.00 10.61
CA ASN A 402 -13.99 -27.96 12.06
C ASN A 402 -14.19 -26.49 12.50
N PRO A 403 -15.43 -26.06 12.79
CA PRO A 403 -15.70 -24.70 13.27
C PRO A 403 -14.95 -24.35 14.55
N ASP A 404 -14.48 -25.36 15.30
CA ASP A 404 -13.79 -25.18 16.58
C ASP A 404 -12.27 -24.90 16.43
N ASN A 405 -11.74 -24.91 15.20
CA ASN A 405 -10.33 -24.59 14.92
C ASN A 405 -10.10 -23.14 14.48
N LEU A 406 -11.17 -22.35 14.50
CA LEU A 406 -11.12 -20.95 14.15
C LEU A 406 -10.78 -20.13 15.41
N PRO A 407 -10.07 -19.00 15.29
CA PRO A 407 -9.74 -18.18 16.45
C PRO A 407 -11.01 -17.77 17.21
N GLU A 408 -10.92 -17.51 18.53
CA GLU A 408 -12.10 -17.32 19.41
C GLU A 408 -13.01 -16.13 19.01
N ASP A 409 -12.60 -15.34 18.02
CA ASP A 409 -13.32 -14.23 17.39
C ASP A 409 -13.97 -14.57 16.02
N PHE A 410 -13.81 -15.80 15.51
CA PHE A 410 -14.44 -16.25 14.28
C PHE A 410 -15.90 -16.69 14.51
N ASP A 411 -16.85 -15.98 13.88
CA ASP A 411 -18.29 -16.28 13.96
C ASP A 411 -18.87 -16.68 12.58
N PRO A 412 -19.04 -17.99 12.30
CA PRO A 412 -19.56 -18.47 11.02
C PRO A 412 -21.06 -18.21 10.82
N GLU A 413 -21.82 -17.79 11.85
CA GLU A 413 -23.26 -17.48 11.72
C GLU A 413 -23.52 -16.01 11.33
N ASN A 414 -22.48 -15.17 11.24
CA ASN A 414 -22.57 -13.74 10.90
C ASN A 414 -21.83 -13.32 9.61
N MET A 415 -21.53 -14.25 8.69
CA MET A 415 -20.94 -13.92 7.38
C MET A 415 -21.90 -13.09 6.50
N PRO A 416 -21.43 -12.02 5.81
CA PRO A 416 -22.26 -11.18 4.95
C PRO A 416 -22.74 -11.94 3.70
N GLN A 417 -24.06 -12.02 3.53
CA GLN A 417 -24.63 -12.20 2.19
C GLN A 417 -24.79 -10.82 1.56
N GLY A 418 -24.02 -10.56 0.50
CA GLY A 418 -24.04 -9.27 -0.20
C GLY A 418 -25.44 -8.84 -0.64
N GLN A 419 -25.85 -7.62 -0.25
CA GLN A 419 -26.95 -6.93 -0.91
C GLN A 419 -26.42 -6.02 -2.01
N LYS A 420 -26.93 -6.21 -3.23
CA LYS A 420 -26.80 -5.27 -4.35
C LYS A 420 -27.27 -3.87 -3.94
N PRO A 421 -26.60 -2.78 -4.36
CA PRO A 421 -27.12 -1.44 -4.15
C PRO A 421 -28.49 -1.26 -4.84
N GLN A 422 -29.51 -0.95 -4.06
CA GLN A 422 -30.81 -0.50 -4.59
C GLN A 422 -30.71 0.98 -4.97
N GLY A 423 -30.53 1.24 -6.25
CA GLY A 423 -30.88 2.50 -6.90
C GLY A 423 -31.60 2.18 -8.20
N GLU A 424 -32.85 2.63 -8.35
CA GLU A 424 -33.58 2.44 -9.62
C GLU A 424 -32.84 3.18 -10.76
N PRO A 425 -32.59 2.54 -11.91
CA PRO A 425 -32.09 3.25 -13.08
C PRO A 425 -33.17 4.23 -13.59
N PRO A 426 -32.80 5.44 -14.04
CA PRO A 426 -33.77 6.43 -14.50
C PRO A 426 -34.59 5.86 -15.68
N GLN A 427 -35.91 5.86 -15.53
CA GLN A 427 -36.83 5.39 -16.55
C GLN A 427 -36.76 6.29 -17.79
N LYS A 428 -36.44 5.64 -18.90
CA LYS A 428 -36.58 6.16 -20.25
C LYS A 428 -38.07 6.07 -20.63
N ASN A 429 -38.77 7.20 -20.67
CA ASN A 429 -39.84 7.54 -21.63
C ASN A 429 -40.73 8.66 -21.06
N ASP A 430 -40.65 9.85 -21.65
CA ASP A 430 -41.84 10.61 -22.08
C ASP A 430 -41.39 11.74 -23.02
N LEU A 431 -41.28 11.37 -24.30
CA LEU A 431 -41.44 12.30 -25.42
C LEU A 431 -42.34 11.60 -26.43
N GLN A 432 -43.65 11.80 -26.29
CA GLN A 432 -44.58 11.90 -27.42
C GLN A 432 -45.93 12.47 -26.98
N ASN A 433 -46.26 13.58 -27.65
CA ASN A 433 -47.50 14.37 -27.71
C ASN A 433 -47.74 15.45 -26.65
#